data_AF-A0A357T4F4-F1
#
_entry.id   AF-A0A357T4F4-F1
#
_cell.length_a   1.000
_cell.length_b   1.000
_cell.length_c   1.000
_cell.angle_alpha   90.00
_cell.angle_beta   90.00
_cell.angle_gamma   90.00
#
_symmetry.space_group_name_H-M   'P 1'
#
loop_
_entity.id
_entity.type
_entity.pdbx_description
1 polymer ?
#
loop_
_entity_poly.entity_id
_entity_poly.type
_entity_poly.pdbx_seq_one_letter_code
_entity_poly.pdbx_strand_id
1 'polypeptide(L)'
;MTIIDDALAGSGASIIATAGKKVIMYTNSMQMIHNAWTYAAGNADELRKVANDLDKIDTAVKASYKNRFVGTDDELEALLKDESWLTAEECLAFGLCDEIADEPEKEEPKDSIKETLFNKYKKNISTGVDKKPTLFNLKEKGEIK
;
A
#
# COMPACT_ATOMS: atom_id res chain seq x y z
N MET A 1 -23.18 1.45 1.73
CA MET A 1 -21.92 0.76 2.03
C MET A 1 -21.03 1.77 2.73
N THR A 2 -20.56 1.41 3.91
CA THR A 2 -19.54 2.18 4.63
C THR A 2 -18.21 1.47 4.42
N ILE A 3 -17.17 2.22 4.05
CA ILE A 3 -15.80 1.73 3.99
C ILE A 3 -15.03 2.34 5.15
N ILE A 4 -14.17 1.53 5.77
CA ILE A 4 -13.22 1.95 6.78
C ILE A 4 -11.83 1.62 6.25
N ASP A 5 -10.99 2.63 6.08
CA ASP A 5 -9.57 2.48 5.77
C ASP A 5 -8.78 2.53 7.08
N ASP A 6 -8.27 1.37 7.49
CA ASP A 6 -7.56 1.20 8.75
C ASP A 6 -6.04 1.31 8.60
N ALA A 7 -5.51 1.40 7.37
CA ALA A 7 -4.07 1.51 7.14
C ALA A 7 -3.71 2.03 5.74
N LEU A 8 -4.19 1.37 4.67
CA LEU A 8 -3.81 1.72 3.31
C LEU A 8 -4.83 1.26 2.27
N ALA A 9 -5.44 2.22 1.57
CA ALA A 9 -6.15 1.97 0.32
C ALA A 9 -5.38 2.58 -0.87
N GLY A 10 -4.54 1.77 -1.53
CA GLY A 10 -3.77 2.22 -2.70
C GLY A 10 -4.30 1.67 -4.03
N SER A 11 -4.19 2.46 -5.11
CA SER A 11 -4.49 2.03 -6.48
C SER A 11 -5.94 1.52 -6.63
N GLY A 12 -6.17 0.30 -7.08
CA GLY A 12 -7.53 -0.24 -7.19
C GLY A 12 -8.32 -0.23 -5.87
N ALA A 13 -7.64 -0.27 -4.72
CA ALA A 13 -8.30 -0.21 -3.42
C ALA A 13 -8.86 1.18 -3.10
N SER A 14 -8.16 2.28 -3.45
CA SER A 14 -8.67 3.65 -3.24
C SER A 14 -9.88 3.96 -4.11
N ILE A 15 -9.97 3.36 -5.31
CA ILE A 15 -11.17 3.43 -6.16
C ILE A 15 -12.38 2.85 -5.41
N ILE A 16 -12.22 1.66 -4.83
CA ILE A 16 -13.29 0.99 -4.07
C ILE A 16 -13.63 1.78 -2.81
N ALA A 17 -12.61 2.26 -2.10
CA ALA A 17 -12.79 3.03 -0.88
C ALA A 17 -13.61 4.29 -1.14
N THR A 18 -13.21 5.06 -2.16
CA THR A 18 -13.89 6.31 -2.53
C THR A 18 -15.31 6.08 -3.06
N ALA A 19 -15.62 4.91 -3.62
CA ALA A 19 -16.99 4.57 -4.04
C ALA A 19 -17.97 4.33 -2.86
N GLY A 20 -17.48 4.29 -1.62
CA GLY A 20 -18.29 4.18 -0.42
C GLY A 20 -19.29 5.33 -0.26
N LYS A 21 -20.50 5.02 0.23
CA LYS A 21 -21.47 6.06 0.62
C LYS A 21 -20.98 6.86 1.84
N LYS A 22 -20.25 6.17 2.73
CA LYS A 22 -19.51 6.75 3.85
C LYS A 22 -18.10 6.16 3.85
N VAL A 23 -17.08 6.98 3.95
CA VAL A 23 -15.67 6.59 3.95
C VAL A 23 -15.03 7.15 5.21
N ILE A 24 -14.55 6.26 6.08
CA ILE A 24 -13.89 6.62 7.34
C ILE A 24 -12.42 6.21 7.20
N MET A 25 -11.51 7.11 7.53
CA MET A 25 -10.07 6.84 7.52
C MET A 25 -9.51 6.94 8.94
N TYR A 26 -8.61 6.06 9.35
CA TYR A 26 -7.85 6.29 10.59
C TYR A 26 -6.75 7.33 10.39
N THR A 27 -6.38 8.05 11.45
CA THR A 27 -5.35 9.11 11.41
C THR A 27 -4.00 8.63 10.85
N ASN A 28 -3.67 7.35 11.01
CA ASN A 28 -2.46 6.73 10.47
C ASN A 28 -2.63 6.05 9.10
N SER A 29 -3.83 6.12 8.51
CA SER A 29 -4.11 5.55 7.19
C SER A 29 -3.70 6.47 6.04
N MET A 30 -3.49 5.88 4.88
CA MET A 30 -3.17 6.60 3.65
C MET A 30 -3.98 6.07 2.47
N GLN A 31 -4.31 6.94 1.52
CA GLN A 31 -4.73 6.51 0.19
C GLN A 31 -3.67 6.84 -0.84
N MET A 32 -3.51 5.97 -1.84
CA MET A 32 -2.71 6.30 -3.03
C MET A 32 -3.61 6.29 -4.26
N ILE A 33 -3.58 7.38 -5.01
CA ILE A 33 -4.34 7.52 -6.26
C ILE A 33 -3.37 7.75 -7.42
N HIS A 34 -3.61 7.07 -8.53
CA HIS A 34 -2.80 7.20 -9.74
C HIS A 34 -3.59 6.77 -10.98
N ASN A 35 -3.11 7.16 -12.16
CA ASN A 35 -3.61 6.66 -13.43
C ASN A 35 -3.38 5.15 -13.58
N ALA A 36 -4.10 4.50 -14.49
CA ALA A 36 -3.93 3.11 -14.80
C ALA A 36 -2.49 2.84 -15.26
N TRP A 37 -1.87 1.83 -14.66
CA TRP A 37 -0.52 1.40 -15.00
C TRP A 37 -0.53 -0.06 -15.44
N THR A 38 0.32 -0.37 -16.42
CA THR A 38 0.59 -1.73 -16.84
C THR A 38 2.01 -1.89 -17.36
N TYR A 39 2.44 -3.13 -17.51
CA TYR A 39 3.61 -3.51 -18.28
C TYR A 39 3.18 -4.11 -19.62
N ALA A 40 3.81 -3.70 -20.72
CA ALA A 40 3.54 -4.22 -22.06
C ALA A 40 4.81 -4.34 -22.89
N ALA A 41 4.82 -5.31 -23.81
CA ALA A 41 5.88 -5.51 -24.78
C ALA A 41 5.26 -5.99 -26.10
N GLY A 42 5.75 -5.46 -27.22
CA GLY A 42 5.20 -5.74 -28.54
C GLY A 42 5.70 -4.77 -29.61
N ASN A 43 5.12 -4.86 -30.79
CA ASN A 43 5.39 -3.91 -31.88
C ASN A 43 4.67 -2.56 -31.66
N ALA A 44 4.94 -1.58 -32.54
CA ALA A 44 4.42 -0.23 -32.40
C ALA A 44 2.88 -0.15 -32.37
N ASP A 45 2.18 -0.99 -33.12
CA ASP A 45 0.71 -0.96 -33.18
C ASP A 45 0.09 -1.60 -31.93
N GLU A 46 0.71 -2.66 -31.41
CA GLU A 46 0.33 -3.29 -30.14
C GLU A 46 0.51 -2.32 -28.98
N LEU A 47 1.66 -1.62 -28.89
CA LEU A 47 1.92 -0.66 -27.83
C LEU A 47 1.00 0.56 -27.89
N ARG A 48 0.66 1.06 -29.09
CA ARG A 48 -0.36 2.11 -29.25
C ARG A 48 -1.74 1.65 -28.81
N LYS A 49 -2.11 0.39 -29.09
CA LYS A 49 -3.37 -0.17 -28.62
C LYS A 49 -3.42 -0.19 -27.10
N VAL A 50 -2.34 -0.64 -26.44
CA VAL A 50 -2.26 -0.65 -24.97
C VAL A 50 -2.39 0.78 -24.41
N ALA A 51 -1.69 1.75 -24.98
CA ALA A 51 -1.82 3.16 -24.56
C ALA A 51 -3.26 3.66 -24.66
N ASN A 52 -3.93 3.44 -25.81
CA ASN A 52 -5.33 3.84 -25.99
C ASN A 52 -6.30 3.13 -25.03
N ASP A 53 -5.99 1.90 -24.61
CA ASP A 53 -6.80 1.18 -23.63
C ASP A 53 -6.58 1.74 -22.22
N LEU A 54 -5.35 2.12 -21.86
CA LEU A 54 -5.06 2.83 -20.60
C LEU A 54 -5.80 4.17 -20.53
N ASP A 55 -5.77 4.98 -21.59
CA ASP A 55 -6.49 6.27 -21.61
C ASP A 55 -8.01 6.11 -21.33
N LYS A 56 -8.61 5.02 -21.82
CA LYS A 56 -10.01 4.69 -21.54
C LYS A 56 -10.22 4.26 -20.09
N ILE A 57 -9.28 3.51 -19.52
CA ILE A 57 -9.35 3.10 -18.12
C ILE A 57 -9.17 4.33 -17.23
N ASP A 58 -8.26 5.25 -17.55
CA ASP A 58 -8.03 6.51 -16.82
C ASP A 58 -9.30 7.35 -16.73
N THR A 59 -10.08 7.39 -17.81
CA THR A 59 -11.40 8.04 -17.80
C THR A 59 -12.33 7.45 -16.73
N ALA A 60 -12.34 6.12 -16.57
CA ALA A 60 -13.14 5.45 -15.55
C ALA A 60 -12.56 5.61 -14.13
N VAL A 61 -11.23 5.57 -14.00
CA VAL A 61 -10.51 5.83 -12.74
C VAL A 61 -10.84 7.23 -12.23
N LYS A 62 -10.67 8.27 -13.07
CA LYS A 62 -11.01 9.66 -12.73
C LYS A 62 -12.47 9.80 -12.32
N ALA A 63 -13.39 9.19 -13.07
CA ALA A 63 -14.83 9.23 -12.77
C ALA A 63 -15.17 8.66 -11.38
N SER A 64 -14.36 7.72 -10.87
CA SER A 64 -14.56 7.09 -9.56
C SER A 64 -14.32 8.07 -8.41
N TYR A 65 -13.33 8.96 -8.54
CA TYR A 65 -13.00 9.97 -7.53
C TYR A 65 -13.81 11.26 -7.70
N LYS A 66 -14.11 11.64 -8.95
CA LYS A 66 -14.76 12.89 -9.31
C LYS A 66 -16.09 13.15 -8.60
N ASN A 67 -16.86 12.10 -8.29
CA ASN A 67 -18.16 12.24 -7.62
C ASN A 67 -18.05 12.80 -6.19
N ARG A 68 -16.87 12.73 -5.58
CA ARG A 68 -16.62 13.16 -4.20
C ARG A 68 -15.56 14.25 -4.09
N PHE A 69 -14.62 14.28 -5.04
CA PHE A 69 -13.56 15.27 -5.07
C PHE A 69 -14.13 16.69 -5.12
N VAL A 70 -13.68 17.55 -4.20
CA VAL A 70 -14.21 18.92 -4.08
C VAL A 70 -13.51 19.94 -4.99
N GLY A 71 -12.34 19.59 -5.52
CA GLY A 71 -11.56 20.43 -6.42
C GLY A 71 -12.01 20.33 -7.88
N THR A 72 -11.20 20.90 -8.77
CA THR A 72 -11.44 20.90 -10.21
C THR A 72 -10.99 19.60 -10.88
N ASP A 73 -11.53 19.34 -12.08
CA ASP A 73 -11.13 18.19 -12.90
C ASP A 73 -9.62 18.18 -13.23
N ASP A 74 -9.01 19.35 -13.38
CA ASP A 74 -7.59 19.48 -13.71
C ASP A 74 -6.69 19.20 -12.49
N GLU A 75 -7.13 19.59 -11.30
CA GLU A 75 -6.44 19.26 -10.04
C GLU A 75 -6.48 17.77 -9.76
N LEU A 76 -7.65 17.13 -9.97
CA LEU A 76 -7.77 15.67 -9.83
C LEU A 76 -6.88 14.94 -10.85
N GLU A 77 -6.84 15.42 -12.09
CA GLU A 77 -5.96 14.89 -13.13
C GLU A 77 -4.48 14.99 -12.72
N ALA A 78 -4.08 16.12 -12.14
CA ALA A 78 -2.72 16.33 -11.67
C ALA A 78 -2.34 15.33 -10.56
N LEU A 79 -3.22 15.11 -9.58
CA LEU A 79 -2.99 14.12 -8.51
C LEU A 79 -2.87 12.69 -9.05
N LEU A 80 -3.74 12.29 -9.97
CA LEU A 80 -3.69 10.95 -10.57
C LEU A 80 -2.43 10.75 -11.42
N LYS A 81 -1.96 11.80 -12.11
CA LYS A 81 -0.73 11.73 -12.90
C LYS A 81 0.53 11.66 -12.04
N ASP A 82 0.50 12.28 -10.86
CA ASP A 82 1.65 12.36 -9.95
C ASP A 82 1.86 11.09 -9.10
N GLU A 83 0.93 10.13 -9.14
CA GLU A 83 0.91 8.99 -8.21
C GLU A 83 0.91 9.48 -6.74
N SER A 84 -0.10 10.29 -6.42
CA SER A 84 -0.15 10.96 -5.12
C SER A 84 -0.50 10.00 -3.97
N TRP A 85 0.29 10.09 -2.91
CA TRP A 85 0.06 9.47 -1.62
C TRP A 85 -0.54 10.49 -0.66
N LEU A 86 -1.75 10.23 -0.20
CA LEU A 86 -2.59 11.15 0.54
C LEU A 86 -2.83 10.62 1.96
N THR A 87 -2.60 11.48 2.94
CA THR A 87 -2.97 11.22 4.34
C THR A 87 -4.49 11.27 4.54
N ALA A 88 -4.98 10.78 5.68
CA ALA A 88 -6.38 10.92 6.06
C ALA A 88 -6.87 12.38 6.08
N GLU A 89 -6.03 13.31 6.54
CA GLU A 89 -6.34 14.75 6.56
C GLU A 89 -6.50 15.34 5.16
N GLU A 90 -5.59 15.00 4.24
CA GLU A 90 -5.67 15.43 2.84
C GLU A 90 -6.87 14.80 2.14
N CYS A 91 -7.16 13.52 2.38
CA CYS A 91 -8.35 12.86 1.85
C CYS A 91 -9.63 13.54 2.33
N LEU A 92 -9.69 13.95 3.60
CA LEU A 92 -10.83 14.69 4.13
C LEU A 92 -10.95 16.07 3.48
N ALA A 93 -9.84 16.80 3.37
CA ALA A 93 -9.80 18.10 2.73
C ALA A 93 -10.23 18.06 1.25
N PHE A 94 -9.88 16.99 0.55
CA PHE A 94 -10.23 16.78 -0.85
C PHE A 94 -11.61 16.13 -1.06
N GLY A 95 -12.31 15.75 0.01
CA GLY A 95 -13.62 15.08 -0.02
C GLY A 95 -13.58 13.59 -0.38
N LEU A 96 -12.38 13.01 -0.48
CA LEU A 96 -12.16 11.58 -0.75
C LEU A 96 -12.52 10.70 0.45
N CYS A 97 -12.55 11.27 1.66
CA CYS A 97 -13.19 10.65 2.83
C CYS A 97 -14.19 11.58 3.52
N ASP A 98 -15.04 11.01 4.39
CA ASP A 98 -16.09 11.74 5.13
C ASP A 98 -15.69 12.06 6.58
N GLU A 99 -14.86 11.21 7.19
CA GLU A 99 -14.55 11.26 8.61
C GLU A 99 -13.16 10.67 8.87
N ILE A 100 -12.44 11.27 9.82
CA ILE A 100 -11.22 10.71 10.38
C ILE A 100 -11.56 10.17 11.76
N ALA A 101 -11.25 8.91 12.00
CA ALA A 101 -11.37 8.28 13.31
C ALA A 101 -9.98 8.10 13.93
N ASP A 102 -9.92 8.18 15.26
CA ASP A 102 -8.73 7.74 15.98
C ASP A 102 -8.64 6.20 15.93
N GLU A 103 -7.42 5.65 16.02
CA GLU A 103 -7.25 4.20 16.15
C GLU A 103 -8.14 3.71 17.32
N PRO A 104 -8.93 2.63 17.12
CA PRO A 104 -9.62 2.03 18.25
C PRO A 104 -8.55 1.64 19.27
N GLU A 105 -8.72 2.06 20.53
CA GLU A 105 -7.90 1.56 21.62
C GLU A 105 -7.87 0.03 21.52
N LYS A 106 -6.72 -0.52 21.15
CA LYS A 106 -6.49 -1.95 21.31
C LYS A 106 -6.52 -2.18 22.81
N GLU A 107 -7.64 -2.68 23.34
CA GLU A 107 -7.69 -3.15 24.72
C GLU A 107 -6.59 -4.22 24.89
N GLU A 108 -5.46 -3.84 25.49
CA GLU A 108 -4.41 -4.81 25.81
C GLU A 108 -4.93 -5.72 26.94
N PRO A 109 -4.89 -7.05 26.79
CA PRO A 109 -5.26 -7.96 27.86
C PRO A 109 -4.40 -7.68 29.11
N LYS A 110 -5.04 -7.67 30.29
CA LYS A 110 -4.44 -7.35 31.61
C LYS A 110 -3.32 -8.30 32.11
N ASP A 111 -2.77 -9.15 31.24
CA ASP A 111 -1.55 -9.93 31.46
C ASP A 111 -0.74 -9.91 30.15
N SER A 112 0.23 -9.00 30.02
CA SER A 112 0.78 -8.66 28.70
C SER A 112 1.76 -9.73 28.16
N ILE A 113 1.36 -10.37 27.06
CA ILE A 113 2.22 -11.18 26.20
C ILE A 113 3.42 -10.36 25.68
N LYS A 114 3.23 -9.04 25.56
CA LYS A 114 4.22 -8.03 25.17
C LYS A 114 5.45 -8.01 26.08
N GLU A 115 5.29 -8.05 27.40
CA GLU A 115 6.41 -8.11 28.35
C GLU A 115 7.17 -9.45 28.26
N THR A 116 6.43 -10.54 28.04
CA THR A 116 7.03 -11.86 27.83
C THR A 116 7.90 -11.88 26.57
N LEU A 117 7.40 -11.30 25.47
CA LEU A 117 8.12 -11.20 24.20
C LEU A 117 9.32 -10.25 24.33
N PHE A 118 9.15 -9.08 24.92
CA PHE A 118 10.22 -8.10 25.09
C PHE A 118 11.41 -8.69 25.88
N ASN A 119 11.14 -9.40 26.97
CA ASN A 119 12.18 -10.05 27.77
C ASN A 119 12.84 -11.25 27.06
N LYS A 120 12.09 -11.96 26.20
CA LYS A 120 12.61 -13.06 25.37
C LYS A 120 13.60 -12.57 24.31
N TYR A 121 13.32 -11.45 23.64
CA TYR A 121 14.15 -10.94 22.54
C TYR A 121 15.26 -9.99 22.99
N LYS A 122 15.17 -9.41 24.20
CA LYS A 122 16.25 -8.59 24.80
C LYS A 122 17.55 -9.37 25.05
N LYS A 123 17.48 -10.69 25.29
CA LYS A 123 18.67 -11.54 25.49
C LYS A 123 19.51 -11.77 24.23
N ASN A 124 18.96 -11.56 23.03
CA ASN A 124 19.63 -11.88 21.76
C ASN A 124 20.43 -10.70 21.17
N ILE A 125 20.44 -9.55 21.83
CA ILE A 125 21.13 -8.35 21.33
C ILE A 125 22.63 -8.36 21.70
N SER A 126 23.11 -9.25 22.61
CA SER A 126 24.50 -9.21 23.10
C SER A 126 25.47 -10.32 22.62
N THR A 127 25.09 -11.24 21.73
CA THR A 127 26.03 -12.26 21.23
C THR A 127 25.74 -12.63 19.77
N GLY A 128 26.51 -12.12 18.82
CA GLY A 128 26.33 -12.56 17.42
C GLY A 128 27.05 -11.82 16.30
N VAL A 129 28.16 -11.12 16.55
CA VAL A 129 29.17 -10.90 15.51
C VAL A 129 30.26 -11.96 15.75
N ASP A 130 30.22 -13.07 14.98
CA ASP A 130 31.36 -13.70 14.28
C ASP A 130 31.28 -15.24 14.01
N LYS A 131 31.16 -15.56 12.71
CA LYS A 131 31.82 -16.60 11.85
C LYS A 131 31.61 -18.13 11.94
N LYS A 132 31.20 -18.67 10.75
CA LYS A 132 31.62 -19.89 9.96
C LYS A 132 30.96 -21.26 10.22
N PRO A 133 31.02 -22.27 9.29
CA PRO A 133 31.43 -22.30 7.84
C PRO A 133 30.45 -23.06 6.88
N THR A 134 30.71 -23.05 5.55
CA THR A 134 29.87 -23.64 4.47
C THR A 134 30.32 -25.00 3.92
N LEU A 135 29.34 -25.81 3.46
CA LEU A 135 29.33 -27.23 3.04
C LEU A 135 30.15 -27.65 1.78
N PHE A 136 31.17 -26.90 1.34
CA PHE A 136 31.84 -27.16 0.04
C PHE A 136 33.01 -28.16 0.05
N ASN A 137 33.21 -28.98 1.09
CA ASN A 137 34.27 -29.99 1.14
C ASN A 137 33.72 -31.40 1.43
N LEU A 138 32.98 -31.96 0.46
CA LEU A 138 32.66 -33.38 0.36
C LEU A 138 32.95 -33.85 -1.06
N LYS A 139 34.24 -33.91 -1.42
CA LYS A 139 34.83 -34.75 -2.47
C LYS A 139 36.35 -34.65 -2.35
N GLU A 140 36.93 -35.54 -1.55
CA GLU A 140 38.28 -36.12 -1.71
C GLU A 140 38.66 -36.90 -0.44
N LYS A 141 38.08 -38.09 -0.31
CA LYS A 141 38.78 -39.24 0.28
C LYS A 141 38.50 -40.45 -0.59
N GLY A 142 39.23 -40.53 -1.70
CA GLY A 142 39.54 -41.79 -2.37
C GLY A 142 40.79 -42.38 -1.74
N GLU A 143 40.55 -43.31 -0.83
CA GLU A 143 41.37 -44.48 -0.46
C GLU A 143 42.19 -45.05 -1.66
N ILE A 144 43.46 -45.47 -1.58
CA ILE A 144 44.00 -46.71 -0.98
C ILE A 144 45.53 -46.76 -1.25
N LYS A 145 46.25 -47.32 -0.27
CA LYS A 145 47.58 -48.01 -0.28
C LYS A 145 48.60 -47.71 -1.37
#